data_AF-A0A942K571-F1
#
_entry.id   AF-A0A942K571-F1
#
_cell.length_a   1.000
_cell.length_b   1.000
_cell.length_c   1.000
_cell.angle_alpha   90.00
_cell.angle_beta   90.00
_cell.angle_gamma   90.00
#
_symmetry.space_group_name_H-M   'P 1'
#
loop_
_entity.id
_entity.type
_entity.pdbx_description
1 polymer ?
#
loop_
_entity_poly.entity_id
_entity_poly.type
_entity_poly.pdbx_seq_one_letter_code
_entity_poly.pdbx_strand_id
1 'polypeptide(L)'
;MKRTTIYLDPELEILLKLEALRRKQSMAEVIRETLRSQLTSRPKQLPPGAGAFDSGHTDTTERAEELLSKLGFGVGSLAEAQRYGHIATTDRRHFGAVTAKLPLSLLP
;
A
#
# COMPACT_ATOMS: atom_id res chain seq x y z
N MET A 1 -34.57 9.92 -20.55
CA MET A 1 -34.23 10.93 -19.52
C MET A 1 -35.44 11.16 -18.61
N LYS A 2 -35.25 11.33 -17.31
CA LYS A 2 -36.31 11.75 -16.37
C LYS A 2 -36.17 13.26 -16.12
N ARG A 3 -37.29 13.99 -16.00
CA ARG A 3 -37.30 15.41 -15.63
C ARG A 3 -37.26 15.51 -14.11
N THR A 4 -36.31 16.29 -13.59
CA THR A 4 -36.15 16.55 -12.16
C THR A 4 -36.06 18.05 -11.95
N THR A 5 -36.80 18.56 -10.98
CA THR A 5 -36.74 19.96 -10.55
C THR A 5 -35.90 20.01 -9.28
N ILE A 6 -34.88 20.87 -9.25
CA ILE A 6 -34.01 21.08 -8.10
C ILE A 6 -34.01 22.57 -7.76
N TYR A 7 -33.88 22.88 -6.47
CA TYR A 7 -33.62 24.25 -6.03
C TYR A 7 -32.11 24.49 -6.04
N LEU A 8 -31.70 25.68 -6.49
CA LEU A 8 -30.32 26.12 -6.53
C LEU A 8 -30.24 27.48 -5.84
N ASP A 9 -29.13 27.72 -5.16
CA ASP A 9 -28.85 29.06 -4.66
C ASP A 9 -28.70 30.04 -5.83
N PRO A 10 -29.21 31.28 -5.72
CA PRO A 10 -29.17 32.25 -6.83
C PRO A 10 -27.75 32.52 -7.33
N GLU A 11 -26.77 32.56 -6.42
CA GLU A 11 -25.36 32.75 -6.77
C GLU A 11 -24.82 31.58 -7.58
N LEU A 12 -25.20 30.35 -7.21
CA LEU A 12 -24.79 29.14 -7.91
C LEU A 12 -25.41 29.06 -9.32
N GLU A 13 -26.66 29.52 -9.48
CA GLU A 13 -27.29 29.61 -10.80
C GLU A 13 -26.50 30.54 -11.74
N ILE A 14 -26.06 31.69 -11.23
CA ILE A 14 -25.25 32.65 -12.01
C ILE A 14 -23.93 32.00 -12.43
N LEU A 15 -23.22 31.37 -11.49
CA LEU A 15 -21.96 30.67 -11.78
C LEU A 15 -22.15 29.56 -12.82
N LEU A 16 -23.22 28.79 -12.70
CA LEU A 16 -23.54 27.72 -13.65
C LEU A 16 -23.82 28.27 -15.04
N LYS A 17 -24.52 29.40 -15.15
CA LYS A 17 -24.79 30.07 -16.44
C LYS A 17 -23.50 30.59 -17.08
N LEU A 18 -22.61 31.20 -16.30
CA LEU A 18 -21.31 31.65 -16.79
C LEU A 18 -20.47 30.47 -17.30
N GLU A 19 -20.48 29.35 -16.57
CA GLU A 19 -19.75 28.15 -16.96
C GLU A 19 -20.31 27.50 -18.23
N ALA A 20 -21.64 27.47 -18.37
CA ALA A 20 -22.31 27.01 -19.58
C ALA A 20 -21.91 27.84 -20.81
N LEU A 21 -21.86 29.17 -20.67
CA LEU A 21 -21.38 30.08 -21.72
C LEU A 21 -19.91 29.84 -22.05
N ARG A 22 -19.05 29.69 -21.04
CA ARG A 22 -17.61 29.42 -21.23
C ARG A 22 -17.36 28.12 -22.00
N ARG A 23 -18.14 27.08 -21.70
CA ARG A 23 -18.04 25.75 -22.34
C ARG A 23 -18.81 25.65 -23.66
N LYS A 24 -19.62 26.66 -24.02
CA LYS A 24 -20.56 26.63 -25.16
C LYS A 24 -21.50 25.42 -25.11
N GLN A 25 -21.95 25.07 -23.90
CA GLN A 25 -22.85 23.94 -23.64
C GLN A 25 -24.14 24.42 -22.98
N SER A 26 -25.19 23.61 -23.05
CA SER A 26 -26.40 23.89 -22.28
C SER A 26 -26.18 23.69 -20.78
N MET A 27 -26.87 24.46 -19.93
CA MET A 27 -26.79 24.28 -18.47
C MET A 27 -27.12 22.83 -18.06
N ALA A 28 -28.09 22.21 -18.73
CA ALA A 28 -28.48 20.84 -18.44
C ALA A 28 -27.37 19.82 -18.77
N GLU A 29 -26.54 20.06 -19.78
CA GLU A 29 -25.37 19.23 -20.07
C GLU A 29 -24.28 19.41 -19.02
N VAL A 30 -24.00 20.66 -18.64
CA VAL A 30 -23.01 20.96 -17.60
C VAL A 30 -23.40 20.28 -16.28
N ILE A 31 -24.67 20.37 -15.87
CA ILE A 31 -25.18 19.67 -14.68
C ILE A 31 -24.99 18.16 -14.81
N ARG A 32 -25.41 17.56 -15.94
CA ARG A 32 -25.31 16.11 -16.14
C ARG A 32 -23.87 15.62 -16.07
N GLU A 33 -22.95 16.32 -16.71
CA GLU A 33 -21.53 15.95 -16.75
C GLU A 33 -20.88 16.11 -15.37
N THR A 34 -21.21 17.19 -14.66
CA THR A 34 -20.73 17.42 -13.30
C THR A 34 -21.23 16.35 -12.34
N LEU A 35 -22.52 16.01 -12.38
CA LEU A 35 -23.08 14.94 -11.56
C LEU A 35 -22.50 13.57 -11.94
N ARG A 36 -22.34 13.30 -13.24
CA ARG A 36 -21.72 12.05 -13.69
C ARG A 36 -20.31 11.95 -13.15
N SER A 37 -19.44 12.92 -13.42
CA SER A 37 -18.05 12.90 -12.97
C SER A 37 -17.92 12.75 -11.46
N GLN A 38 -18.74 13.43 -10.66
CA GLN A 38 -18.69 13.32 -9.19
C GLN A 38 -19.18 11.95 -8.69
N LEU A 39 -20.24 11.41 -9.27
CA LEU A 39 -20.82 10.14 -8.83
C LEU A 39 -20.05 8.92 -9.36
N THR A 40 -19.41 9.02 -10.52
CA THR A 40 -18.62 7.92 -11.12
C THR A 40 -17.16 7.96 -10.71
N SER A 41 -16.59 9.13 -10.37
CA SER A 41 -15.19 9.25 -9.94
C SER A 41 -14.98 8.90 -8.47
N ARG A 42 -15.82 8.06 -7.87
CA ARG A 42 -15.51 7.51 -6.54
C ARG A 42 -14.17 6.80 -6.70
N PRO A 43 -13.08 7.26 -6.03
CA PRO A 43 -11.79 6.62 -6.18
C PRO A 43 -12.02 5.18 -5.76
N LYS A 44 -11.72 4.24 -6.66
CA LYS A 44 -11.57 2.84 -6.29
C LYS A 44 -10.53 2.89 -5.19
N GLN A 45 -10.96 2.76 -3.93
CA GLN A 45 -10.06 2.74 -2.80
C GLN A 45 -9.20 1.51 -3.02
N LEU A 46 -8.05 1.74 -3.67
CA LEU A 46 -7.00 0.77 -3.78
C LEU A 46 -6.67 0.41 -2.34
N PRO A 47 -6.62 -0.90 -2.01
CA PRO A 47 -6.30 -1.30 -0.65
C PRO A 47 -4.95 -0.67 -0.27
N PRO A 48 -4.73 -0.31 1.00
CA PRO A 48 -3.46 0.21 1.46
C PRO A 48 -2.31 -0.66 0.93
N GLY A 49 -1.38 -0.06 0.17
CA GLY A 49 -0.24 -0.76 -0.44
C GLY A 49 -0.40 -1.15 -1.93
N ALA A 50 -1.58 -1.03 -2.54
CA ALA A 50 -1.71 -1.26 -3.97
C ALA A 50 -1.08 -0.11 -4.78
N GLY A 51 -0.09 -0.42 -5.62
CA GLY A 51 0.73 0.54 -6.37
C GLY A 51 1.94 1.09 -5.60
N ALA A 52 2.10 0.76 -4.31
CA ALA A 52 3.25 1.20 -3.51
C ALA A 52 4.59 0.58 -3.97
N PHE A 53 4.53 -0.44 -4.82
CA PHE A 53 5.67 -1.15 -5.39
C PHE A 53 5.75 -1.01 -6.92
N ASP A 54 4.99 -0.08 -7.51
CA ASP A 54 5.04 0.22 -8.96
C ASP A 54 6.26 1.10 -9.33
N SER A 55 7.35 0.98 -8.57
CA SER A 55 8.59 1.73 -8.76
C SER A 55 9.51 1.04 -9.78
N GLY A 56 8.98 0.59 -10.92
CA GLY A 56 9.70 0.31 -12.17
C GLY A 56 10.93 -0.62 -12.19
N HIS A 57 11.36 -1.22 -11.08
CA HIS A 57 12.56 -2.05 -11.02
C HIS A 57 12.20 -3.53 -11.06
N THR A 58 12.10 -4.08 -12.28
CA THR A 58 11.83 -5.50 -12.51
C THR A 58 13.02 -6.40 -12.16
N ASP A 59 14.20 -5.83 -11.93
CA ASP A 59 15.47 -6.52 -11.68
C ASP A 59 15.76 -6.79 -10.20
N THR A 60 14.98 -6.18 -9.29
CA THR A 60 15.18 -6.32 -7.83
C THR A 60 15.06 -7.77 -7.37
N THR A 61 14.19 -8.57 -8.01
CA THR A 61 13.99 -9.98 -7.67
C THR A 61 15.21 -10.83 -8.03
N GLU A 62 15.83 -10.59 -9.18
CA GLU A 62 16.99 -11.36 -9.64
C GLU A 62 18.25 -11.02 -8.86
N ARG A 63 18.31 -9.82 -8.28
CA ARG A 63 19.48 -9.30 -7.55
C ARG A 63 19.33 -9.32 -6.03
N ALA A 64 18.31 -10.00 -5.50
CA ALA A 64 17.99 -9.99 -4.08
C ALA A 64 19.20 -10.37 -3.20
N GLU A 65 19.90 -11.47 -3.52
CA GLU A 65 21.04 -11.95 -2.73
C GLU A 65 22.25 -11.01 -2.78
N GLU A 66 22.51 -10.40 -3.94
CA GLU A 66 23.59 -9.41 -4.12
C GLU A 66 23.32 -8.16 -3.29
N LEU A 67 22.07 -7.67 -3.31
CA LEU A 67 21.65 -6.48 -2.57
C LEU A 67 21.66 -6.72 -1.06
N LEU A 68 21.14 -7.86 -0.60
CA LEU A 68 21.13 -8.22 0.82
C LEU A 68 22.57 -8.37 1.35
N SER A 69 23.45 -9.01 0.58
CA SER A 69 24.87 -9.14 0.94
C SER A 69 25.58 -7.78 1.03
N LYS A 70 25.34 -6.88 0.07
CA LYS A 70 25.89 -5.51 0.09
C LYS A 70 25.39 -4.69 1.28
N LEU A 71 24.13 -4.90 1.67
CA LEU A 71 23.51 -4.23 2.81
C LEU A 71 23.88 -4.87 4.16
N GLY A 72 24.74 -5.91 4.15
CA GLY A 72 25.22 -6.59 5.36
C GLY A 72 24.26 -7.63 5.93
N PHE A 73 23.12 -7.89 5.27
CA PHE A 73 22.18 -8.94 5.60
C PHE A 73 22.68 -10.26 5.00
N GLY A 74 23.64 -10.91 5.65
CA GLY A 74 24.16 -12.21 5.19
C GLY A 74 25.41 -12.72 5.93
N VAL A 75 26.14 -11.85 6.63
CA VAL A 75 27.43 -12.21 7.24
C VAL A 75 27.32 -12.56 8.74
N GLY A 76 26.11 -12.52 9.31
CA GLY A 76 25.89 -12.83 10.73
C GLY A 76 25.49 -14.29 11.02
N SER A 77 24.83 -14.99 10.10
CA SER A 77 24.16 -16.25 10.44
C SER A 77 25.06 -17.49 10.46
N LEU A 78 26.22 -17.46 9.78
CA LEU A 78 27.14 -18.60 9.73
C LEU A 78 28.31 -18.49 10.72
N ALA A 79 28.76 -17.27 11.05
CA ALA A 79 29.82 -17.06 12.03
C ALA A 79 29.31 -17.23 13.48
N GLU A 80 28.03 -16.99 13.74
CA GLU A 80 27.42 -17.16 15.06
C GLU A 80 26.98 -18.62 15.31
N ALA A 81 26.69 -19.39 14.25
CA ALA A 81 26.32 -20.81 14.34
C ALA A 81 27.48 -21.74 14.76
N GLN A 82 28.74 -21.31 14.64
CA GLN A 82 29.90 -22.11 15.05
C GLN A 82 30.26 -21.96 16.53
N ARG A 83 29.71 -20.96 17.25
CA ARG A 83 30.01 -20.74 18.68
C ARG A 83 29.02 -21.40 19.65
N TYR A 84 27.89 -21.90 19.16
CA TYR A 84 26.95 -22.65 19.99
C TYR A 84 26.65 -23.98 19.32
N GLY A 85 27.34 -25.03 19.77
CA GLY A 85 26.96 -26.40 19.48
C GLY A 85 25.58 -26.66 20.08
N HIS A 86 24.53 -26.63 19.25
CA HIS A 86 23.20 -27.04 19.68
C HIS A 86 22.84 -28.38 19.08
N ILE A 87 22.75 -29.35 19.99
CA ILE A 87 22.04 -30.61 19.84
C ILE A 87 20.58 -30.26 19.55
N ALA A 88 20.11 -30.57 18.34
CA ALA A 88 18.71 -30.40 17.98
C ALA A 88 17.88 -31.52 18.60
N THR A 89 17.37 -31.32 19.82
CA THR A 89 16.28 -32.15 20.34
C THR A 89 14.97 -31.49 19.92
N THR A 90 14.37 -32.00 18.84
CA THR A 90 13.09 -31.50 18.33
C THR A 90 11.95 -32.00 19.23
N ASP A 91 11.50 -31.18 20.18
CA ASP A 91 10.17 -31.39 20.79
C ASP A 91 9.10 -30.71 19.91
N ARG A 92 8.21 -31.54 19.37
CA ARG A 92 7.28 -31.23 18.28
C ARG A 92 6.01 -30.54 18.76
N ARG A 93 6.01 -29.97 19.96
CA ARG A 93 4.84 -29.35 20.56
C ARG A 93 5.28 -28.04 21.18
N HIS A 94 4.65 -26.94 20.76
CA HIS A 94 4.84 -25.55 21.20
C HIS A 94 5.74 -24.71 20.27
N PHE A 95 5.06 -24.02 19.35
CA PHE A 95 5.56 -22.84 18.66
C PHE A 95 5.98 -21.78 19.68
N GLY A 96 7.28 -21.58 19.84
CA GLY A 96 7.86 -20.56 20.71
C GLY A 96 9.30 -20.90 21.03
N ALA A 97 10.24 -20.40 20.22
CA ALA A 97 11.66 -20.51 20.51
C ALA A 97 11.97 -19.65 21.75
N VAL A 98 12.09 -20.28 22.92
CA VAL A 98 12.60 -19.62 24.12
C VAL A 98 14.11 -19.92 24.18
N THR A 99 14.91 -18.98 23.70
CA THR A 99 16.37 -19.01 23.86
C THR A 99 16.75 -18.63 25.29
N ALA A 100 17.05 -19.63 26.14
CA ALA A 100 17.66 -19.37 27.44
C ALA A 100 19.18 -19.18 27.28
N LYS A 101 19.67 -17.98 27.60
CA LYS A 101 21.12 -17.69 27.74
C LYS A 101 21.56 -18.09 29.14
N LEU A 102 22.37 -19.14 29.28
CA LEU A 102 23.09 -19.45 30.51
C LEU A 102 24.60 -19.33 30.28
N PRO A 103 25.35 -18.66 31.18
CA PRO A 103 26.80 -18.55 31.06
C PRO A 103 27.50 -19.88 31.37
N LEU A 104 28.63 -20.10 30.69
CA LEU A 104 29.40 -21.34 30.60
C LEU A 104 30.04 -21.86 31.91
N SER A 105 29.75 -21.25 33.06
CA SER A 105 30.37 -21.58 34.36
C SER A 105 29.58 -22.60 35.20
N LEU A 106 28.53 -23.20 34.64
CA LEU A 106 27.56 -24.05 35.38
C LEU A 106 27.25 -25.39 34.68
N LEU A 107 28.09 -25.86 33.76
CA LEU A 107 28.03 -27.24 33.28
C LEU A 107 29.16 -28.06 33.93
N PRO A 108 28.87 -29.20 34.58
CA PRO A 108 29.85 -30.11 35.16
C PRO A 108 30.69 -30.85 34.11
#